data_AF-B1WY55-F1
#
_entry.id   AF-B1WY55-F1
#
_cell.length_a   1.000
_cell.length_b   1.000
_cell.length_c   1.000
_cell.angle_alpha   90.00
_cell.angle_beta   90.00
_cell.angle_gamma   90.00
#
_symmetry.space_group_name_H-M   'P 1'
#
loop_
_entity.id
_entity.type
_entity.pdbx_description
1 polymer ?
#
loop_
_entity_poly.entity_id
_entity_poly.type
_entity_poly.pdbx_seq_one_letter_code
_entity_poly.pdbx_strand_id
1 'polypeptide(L)'
;MSMSSLPLHERTLSLDHEGLINVLANEPNLLIIQDLDGVCMGLVKDPLTRVMDSNYIEATRSFNGHFYVLTNGEHIGKRGVNLIIERAYGDPNLVKEKGFYLPGLAGGGVQWQDCHGEVSHPGVSDKELDFLARVPQYIEGSFKDFFANNNPNLDDTAIANYIQASILDNKVSPTANLNVFHEVFIEEEDYYFQLQQHIKQLMDDLLAKAGNEGLEDSFFIHYAPNLGRDEKGQEIMQEAKGKDSGTTDFQFMLKGGIKEVGVLGILNRYYYQRTGNYPLGEDFSVRNAPRNHHQLVALIKDNFDPEQMPTIVGVGDTVTSKAVKNNGKLSFGRGGSDRGFLQLIQEIGQEFNTGNLIVYIDSSAGEVKNRKPLKLEENNGQTYVIEGPGDPRDEDDPLTLNIAFPGGYQQYINCFQAAAKQRK
;
A
#
# COMPACT_ATOMS: atom_id res chain seq x y z
N MET A 1 17.90 7.41 -30.97
CA MET A 1 18.74 7.64 -29.79
C MET A 1 18.72 6.37 -28.96
N SER A 2 19.86 5.92 -28.43
CA SER A 2 19.89 4.73 -27.56
C SER A 2 19.04 4.99 -26.31
N MET A 3 18.19 4.06 -25.87
CA MET A 3 17.45 4.20 -24.60
C MET A 3 18.38 4.44 -23.39
N SER A 4 19.67 4.11 -23.51
CA SER A 4 20.68 4.36 -22.47
C SER A 4 21.09 5.82 -22.29
N SER A 5 20.69 6.75 -23.18
CA SER A 5 21.06 8.17 -23.07
C SER A 5 20.03 9.05 -22.36
N LEU A 6 18.81 8.55 -22.11
CA LEU A 6 17.78 9.31 -21.40
C LEU A 6 18.02 9.24 -19.87
N PRO A 7 17.76 10.33 -19.12
CA PRO A 7 17.67 10.28 -17.66
C PRO A 7 16.69 9.21 -17.18
N LEU A 8 16.94 8.60 -16.02
CA LEU A 8 16.09 7.50 -15.52
C LEU A 8 14.62 7.88 -15.36
N HIS A 9 14.33 9.13 -14.95
CA HIS A 9 12.96 9.62 -14.76
C HIS A 9 12.18 9.84 -16.08
N GLU A 10 12.86 9.81 -17.23
CA GLU A 10 12.24 9.87 -18.56
C GLU A 10 12.07 8.49 -19.20
N ARG A 11 12.56 7.43 -18.54
CA ARG A 11 12.42 6.06 -19.04
C ARG A 11 11.11 5.45 -18.56
N THR A 12 10.68 4.41 -19.27
CA THR A 12 9.52 3.58 -18.92
C THR A 12 9.93 2.13 -18.81
N LEU A 13 9.61 1.50 -17.68
CA LEU A 13 9.86 0.09 -17.35
C LEU A 13 11.31 -0.34 -17.63
N SER A 14 12.26 0.55 -17.34
CA SER A 14 13.70 0.30 -17.52
C SER A 14 14.18 -0.77 -16.55
N LEU A 15 15.14 -1.59 -17.00
CA LEU A 15 15.85 -2.57 -16.17
C LEU A 15 17.24 -2.05 -15.73
N ASP A 16 17.49 -0.74 -15.81
CA ASP A 16 18.75 -0.11 -15.41
C ASP A 16 18.87 0.02 -13.88
N HIS A 17 19.08 -1.11 -13.22
CA HIS A 17 19.22 -1.18 -11.76
C HIS A 17 20.53 -0.55 -11.26
N GLU A 18 21.60 -0.59 -12.05
CA GLU A 18 22.85 0.10 -11.74
C GLU A 18 22.66 1.63 -11.71
N GLY A 19 21.89 2.17 -12.67
CA GLY A 19 21.48 3.57 -12.64
C GLY A 19 20.72 3.93 -11.36
N LEU A 20 19.77 3.09 -10.94
CA LEU A 20 19.05 3.30 -9.67
C LEU A 20 19.99 3.26 -8.47
N ILE A 21 20.90 2.27 -8.39
CA ILE A 21 21.91 2.17 -7.33
C ILE A 21 22.71 3.46 -7.25
N ASN A 22 23.15 3.99 -8.40
CA ASN A 22 23.93 5.22 -8.46
C ASN A 22 23.15 6.43 -7.94
N VAL A 23 21.85 6.55 -8.27
CA VAL A 23 20.98 7.62 -7.73
C VAL A 23 20.83 7.47 -6.22
N LEU A 24 20.45 6.28 -5.74
CA LEU A 24 20.23 6.04 -4.31
C LEU A 24 21.51 6.25 -3.47
N ALA A 25 22.67 5.91 -4.01
CA ALA A 25 23.94 6.04 -3.30
C ALA A 25 24.46 7.48 -3.27
N ASN A 26 24.25 8.27 -4.33
CA ASN A 26 24.94 9.54 -4.52
C ASN A 26 24.06 10.79 -4.45
N GLU A 27 22.74 10.67 -4.56
CA GLU A 27 21.83 11.83 -4.45
C GLU A 27 21.80 12.34 -2.99
N PRO A 28 22.28 13.57 -2.72
CA PRO A 28 22.33 14.10 -1.35
C PRO A 28 20.94 14.44 -0.83
N ASN A 29 20.11 15.08 -1.65
CA ASN A 29 18.75 15.47 -1.27
C ASN A 29 17.74 14.42 -1.76
N LEU A 30 17.80 13.24 -1.13
CA LEU A 30 17.02 12.07 -1.49
C LEU A 30 15.90 11.79 -0.47
N LEU A 31 14.70 11.47 -0.96
CA LEU A 31 13.60 10.93 -0.15
C LEU A 31 13.05 9.65 -0.79
N ILE A 32 13.09 8.53 -0.08
CA ILE A 32 12.56 7.23 -0.50
C ILE A 32 11.26 6.99 0.27
N ILE A 33 10.18 6.74 -0.47
CA ILE A 33 8.87 6.40 0.06
C ILE A 33 8.43 5.09 -0.59
N GLN A 34 8.21 4.05 0.20
CA GLN A 34 7.83 2.74 -0.35
C GLN A 34 6.69 2.06 0.41
N ASP A 35 5.91 1.25 -0.29
CA ASP A 35 5.09 0.21 0.37
C ASP A 35 5.99 -0.95 0.85
N LEU A 36 5.38 -1.96 1.46
CA LEU A 36 6.06 -3.09 2.08
C LEU A 36 5.70 -4.42 1.41
N ASP A 37 4.41 -4.76 1.44
CA ASP A 37 3.89 -6.02 0.91
C ASP A 37 4.13 -6.10 -0.60
N GLY A 38 4.85 -7.14 -1.03
CA GLY A 38 5.27 -7.34 -2.42
C GLY A 38 6.38 -6.41 -2.91
N VAL A 39 6.79 -5.42 -2.10
CA VAL A 39 7.92 -4.51 -2.38
C VAL A 39 9.21 -5.00 -1.74
N CYS A 40 9.22 -5.20 -0.42
CA CYS A 40 10.41 -5.66 0.33
C CYS A 40 10.17 -6.97 1.11
N MET A 41 8.97 -7.52 1.01
CA MET A 41 8.60 -8.85 1.50
C MET A 41 7.61 -9.50 0.54
N GLY A 42 7.50 -10.83 0.57
CA GLY A 42 6.61 -11.56 -0.33
C GLY A 42 5.13 -11.32 -0.04
N LEU A 43 4.30 -11.36 -1.08
CA LEU A 43 2.85 -11.48 -0.95
C LEU A 43 2.50 -12.90 -0.54
N VAL A 44 2.05 -13.05 0.70
CA VAL A 44 1.63 -14.32 1.29
C VAL A 44 0.13 -14.31 1.55
N LYS A 45 -0.50 -15.49 1.57
CA LYS A 45 -1.93 -15.63 1.90
C LYS A 45 -2.21 -15.35 3.37
N ASP A 46 -1.31 -15.79 4.26
CA ASP A 46 -1.39 -15.53 5.69
C ASP A 46 -0.37 -14.45 6.09
N PRO A 47 -0.80 -13.23 6.46
CA PRO A 47 0.07 -12.17 6.96
C PRO A 47 1.04 -12.59 8.08
N LEU A 48 0.70 -13.61 8.87
CA LEU A 48 1.56 -14.12 9.94
C LEU A 48 2.77 -14.90 9.41
N THR A 49 2.76 -15.39 8.17
CA THR A 49 3.89 -16.11 7.57
C THR A 49 4.89 -15.19 6.88
N ARG A 50 4.61 -13.87 6.83
CA ARG A 50 5.52 -12.87 6.29
C ARG A 50 6.89 -12.93 6.97
N VAL A 51 7.92 -12.75 6.16
CA VAL A 51 9.32 -12.67 6.57
C VAL A 51 9.98 -11.47 5.92
N MET A 52 10.97 -10.89 6.59
CA MET A 52 11.78 -9.79 6.09
C MET A 52 13.27 -10.15 6.29
N ASP A 53 14.09 -9.81 5.31
CA ASP A 53 15.53 -10.03 5.36
C ASP A 53 16.17 -9.03 6.34
N SER A 54 16.87 -9.52 7.36
CA SER A 54 17.57 -8.67 8.33
C SER A 54 18.66 -7.82 7.69
N ASN A 55 19.33 -8.30 6.63
CA ASN A 55 20.32 -7.50 5.91
C ASN A 55 19.65 -6.33 5.16
N TYR A 56 18.40 -6.50 4.72
CA TYR A 56 17.64 -5.39 4.14
C TYR A 56 17.27 -4.37 5.22
N ILE A 57 16.81 -4.83 6.39
CA ILE A 57 16.51 -3.95 7.54
C ILE A 57 17.76 -3.16 7.94
N GLU A 58 18.91 -3.82 8.04
CA GLU A 58 20.19 -3.14 8.31
C GLU A 58 20.56 -2.12 7.23
N ALA A 59 20.35 -2.46 5.95
CA ALA A 59 20.62 -1.57 4.83
C ALA A 59 19.78 -0.28 4.89
N THR A 60 18.55 -0.32 5.43
CA THR A 60 17.72 0.90 5.58
C THR A 60 18.38 1.95 6.47
N ARG A 61 19.27 1.55 7.38
CA ARG A 61 19.98 2.49 8.28
C ARG A 61 20.96 3.39 7.55
N SER A 62 21.53 2.96 6.43
CA SER A 62 22.33 3.83 5.56
C SER A 62 21.51 4.99 4.99
N PHE A 63 20.18 4.90 5.04
CA PHE A 63 19.23 5.90 4.58
C PHE A 63 18.45 6.56 5.72
N ASN A 64 18.98 6.59 6.95
CA ASN A 64 18.34 7.29 8.06
C ASN A 64 18.04 8.76 7.71
N GLY A 65 16.81 9.21 7.92
CA GLY A 65 16.35 10.56 7.52
C GLY A 65 16.10 10.75 6.02
N HIS A 66 16.19 9.67 5.23
CA HIS A 66 15.91 9.64 3.80
C HIS A 66 14.92 8.54 3.41
N PHE A 67 14.73 7.50 4.23
CA PHE A 67 13.87 6.37 3.94
C PHE A 67 12.64 6.34 4.84
N TYR A 68 11.46 6.17 4.23
CA TYR A 68 10.20 6.01 4.94
C TYR A 68 9.32 4.98 4.25
N VAL A 69 8.55 4.26 5.06
CA VAL A 69 7.51 3.36 4.58
C VAL A 69 6.17 4.10 4.53
N LEU A 70 5.31 3.68 3.60
CA LEU A 70 3.95 4.19 3.43
C LEU A 70 3.06 3.02 3.02
N THR A 71 2.36 2.45 3.99
CA THR A 71 1.60 1.20 3.80
C THR A 71 0.17 1.27 4.33
N ASN A 72 -0.71 0.44 3.76
CA ASN A 72 -2.06 0.22 4.30
C ASN A 72 -2.04 -0.79 5.47
N GLY A 73 -1.00 -1.62 5.56
CA GLY A 73 -0.76 -2.45 6.74
C GLY A 73 -0.45 -1.60 7.98
N GLU A 74 -0.28 -2.23 9.14
CA GLU A 74 0.05 -1.53 10.39
C GLU A 74 1.49 -1.79 10.82
N HIS A 75 2.07 -0.84 11.56
CA HIS A 75 3.33 -1.06 12.26
C HIS A 75 3.15 -2.03 13.43
N ILE A 76 2.09 -1.83 14.21
CA ILE A 76 1.84 -2.57 15.46
C ILE A 76 0.70 -3.61 15.32
N GLY A 77 0.51 -4.40 16.38
CA GLY A 77 -0.49 -5.46 16.42
C GLY A 77 0.07 -6.82 16.00
N LYS A 78 -0.76 -7.86 16.11
CA LYS A 78 -0.33 -9.26 15.86
C LYS A 78 0.17 -9.50 14.44
N ARG A 79 -0.33 -8.71 13.48
CA ARG A 79 0.01 -8.79 12.05
C ARG A 79 0.80 -7.56 11.59
N GLY A 80 1.21 -6.72 12.53
CA GLY A 80 1.97 -5.52 12.26
C GLY A 80 3.40 -5.82 11.85
N VAL A 81 4.00 -4.90 11.12
CA VAL A 81 5.36 -5.01 10.57
C VAL A 81 6.41 -5.17 11.67
N ASN A 82 6.20 -4.55 12.83
CA ASN A 82 7.12 -4.64 13.97
C ASN A 82 7.33 -6.09 14.40
N LEU A 83 6.28 -6.91 14.46
CA LEU A 83 6.42 -8.31 14.85
C LEU A 83 7.18 -9.12 13.79
N ILE A 84 7.10 -8.74 12.51
CA ILE A 84 7.88 -9.38 11.44
C ILE A 84 9.38 -9.09 11.65
N ILE A 85 9.71 -7.83 11.95
CA ILE A 85 11.08 -7.39 12.24
C ILE A 85 11.62 -8.06 13.50
N GLU A 86 10.84 -8.05 14.59
CA GLU A 86 11.21 -8.69 15.85
C GLU A 86 11.51 -10.19 15.67
N ARG A 87 10.71 -10.89 14.86
CA ARG A 87 10.94 -12.30 14.52
C ARG A 87 12.21 -12.51 13.69
N ALA A 88 12.56 -11.58 12.80
CA ALA A 88 13.78 -11.65 12.02
C ALA A 88 15.06 -11.58 12.88
N TYR A 89 15.00 -10.87 14.03
CA TYR A 89 16.12 -10.75 14.97
C TYR A 89 16.04 -11.69 16.19
N GLY A 90 14.86 -12.17 16.53
CA GLY A 90 14.62 -13.01 17.71
C GLY A 90 14.70 -12.28 19.06
N ASP A 91 14.90 -10.96 19.06
CA ASP A 91 14.96 -10.12 20.27
C ASP A 91 14.35 -8.73 20.03
N PRO A 92 13.13 -8.47 20.54
CA PRO A 92 12.48 -7.16 20.43
C PRO A 92 13.26 -6.01 21.10
N ASN A 93 13.99 -6.28 22.18
CA ASN A 93 14.76 -5.23 22.86
C ASN A 93 15.94 -4.78 21.99
N LEU A 94 16.61 -5.73 21.32
CA LEU A 94 17.65 -5.42 20.35
C LEU A 94 17.11 -4.54 19.21
N VAL A 95 15.95 -4.90 18.66
CA VAL A 95 15.30 -4.14 17.57
C VAL A 95 15.05 -2.70 17.99
N LYS A 96 14.46 -2.50 19.17
CA LYS A 96 14.18 -1.17 19.71
C LYS A 96 15.45 -0.37 20.01
N GLU A 97 16.43 -0.95 20.70
CA GLU A 97 17.68 -0.29 21.08
C GLU A 97 18.48 0.14 19.85
N LYS A 98 18.55 -0.70 18.81
CA LYS A 98 19.33 -0.43 17.60
C LYS A 98 18.60 0.44 16.58
N GLY A 99 17.32 0.71 16.80
CA GLY A 99 16.50 1.49 15.89
C GLY A 99 16.23 0.75 14.57
N PHE A 100 15.87 -0.53 14.65
CA PHE A 100 15.63 -1.39 13.48
C PHE A 100 14.18 -1.39 12.97
N TYR A 101 13.26 -0.70 13.66
CA TYR A 101 11.92 -0.54 13.11
C TYR A 101 11.95 0.36 11.87
N LEU A 102 11.08 0.10 10.90
CA LEU A 102 11.00 0.91 9.70
C LEU A 102 10.19 2.19 9.99
N PRO A 103 10.78 3.39 9.87
CA PRO A 103 10.08 4.64 10.13
C PRO A 103 9.12 4.97 8.99
N GLY A 104 8.05 5.70 9.30
CA GLY A 104 7.10 6.17 8.29
C GLY A 104 5.65 5.99 8.71
N LEU A 105 4.77 5.91 7.71
CA LEU A 105 3.34 5.89 7.88
C LEU A 105 2.73 4.52 7.53
N ALA A 106 1.84 4.07 8.41
CA ALA A 106 1.06 2.85 8.26
C ALA A 106 -0.44 3.18 8.43
N GLY A 107 -1.31 2.18 8.27
CA GLY A 107 -2.77 2.33 8.34
C GLY A 107 -3.32 3.30 7.29
N GLY A 108 -2.68 3.37 6.12
CA GLY A 108 -3.05 4.33 5.07
C GLY A 108 -2.67 5.78 5.41
N GLY A 109 -1.72 6.00 6.32
CA GLY A 109 -1.24 7.35 6.64
C GLY A 109 -1.62 7.89 8.02
N VAL A 110 -2.38 7.14 8.81
CA VAL A 110 -2.85 7.56 10.14
C VAL A 110 -1.97 7.09 11.29
N GLN A 111 -1.06 6.14 11.06
CA GLN A 111 -0.19 5.59 12.10
C GLN A 111 1.27 5.93 11.79
N TRP A 112 1.81 6.90 12.51
CA TRP A 112 3.22 7.28 12.40
C TRP A 112 4.07 6.45 13.36
N GLN A 113 5.26 6.05 12.89
CA GLN A 113 6.27 5.39 13.71
C GLN A 113 7.67 5.93 13.39
N ASP A 114 8.53 6.05 14.42
CA ASP A 114 9.97 6.27 14.27
C ASP A 114 10.79 4.97 14.26
N CYS A 115 12.11 5.07 14.06
CA CYS A 115 12.95 3.87 14.00
C CYS A 115 13.07 3.10 15.32
N HIS A 116 12.65 3.70 16.45
CA HIS A 116 12.65 3.07 17.78
C HIS A 116 11.29 2.48 18.17
N GLY A 117 10.30 2.53 17.27
CA GLY A 117 8.99 1.94 17.49
C GLY A 117 8.06 2.81 18.33
N GLU A 118 8.36 4.10 18.47
CA GLU A 118 7.44 5.05 19.09
C GLU A 118 6.33 5.41 18.10
N VAL A 119 5.09 5.06 18.47
CA VAL A 119 3.92 5.17 17.58
C VAL A 119 3.01 6.32 18.03
N SER A 120 2.51 7.06 17.05
CA SER A 120 1.46 8.06 17.25
C SER A 120 0.40 7.95 16.16
N HIS A 121 -0.76 8.58 16.38
CA HIS A 121 -1.88 8.58 15.43
C HIS A 121 -2.30 10.02 15.06
N PRO A 122 -1.54 10.73 14.20
CA PRO A 122 -1.80 12.13 13.90
C PRO A 122 -3.23 12.37 13.38
N GLY A 123 -3.95 13.28 14.02
CA GLY A 123 -5.31 13.67 13.66
C GLY A 123 -6.40 12.66 14.05
N VAL A 124 -6.08 11.58 14.76
CA VAL A 124 -7.04 10.56 15.19
C VAL A 124 -7.41 10.77 16.66
N SER A 125 -8.70 10.71 16.97
CA SER A 125 -9.21 10.85 18.33
C SER A 125 -9.31 9.51 19.07
N ASP A 126 -9.25 9.53 20.40
CA ASP A 126 -9.45 8.33 21.24
C ASP A 126 -10.80 7.68 20.98
N LYS A 127 -11.85 8.48 20.78
CA LYS A 127 -13.21 7.99 20.48
C LYS A 127 -13.26 7.17 19.18
N GLU A 128 -12.49 7.57 18.17
CA GLU A 128 -12.39 6.81 16.93
C GLU A 128 -11.64 5.49 17.12
N LEU A 129 -10.52 5.52 17.87
CA LEU A 129 -9.77 4.30 18.21
C LEU A 129 -10.61 3.31 19.04
N ASP A 130 -11.40 3.81 19.99
CA ASP A 130 -12.32 3.02 20.81
C ASP A 130 -13.46 2.39 19.98
N PHE A 131 -13.88 3.04 18.89
CA PHE A 131 -14.82 2.45 17.94
C PHE A 131 -14.17 1.33 17.14
N LEU A 132 -12.99 1.58 16.56
CA LEU A 132 -12.26 0.59 15.76
C LEU A 132 -11.91 -0.66 16.58
N ALA A 133 -11.56 -0.51 17.86
CA ALA A 133 -11.27 -1.63 18.75
C ALA A 133 -12.44 -2.62 18.92
N ARG A 134 -13.69 -2.19 18.65
CA ARG A 134 -14.89 -3.04 18.72
C ARG A 134 -15.25 -3.69 17.38
N VAL A 135 -14.73 -3.19 16.27
CA VAL A 135 -15.07 -3.70 14.92
C VAL A 135 -14.79 -5.20 14.74
N PRO A 136 -13.65 -5.76 15.21
CA PRO A 136 -13.41 -7.21 15.10
C PRO A 136 -14.51 -8.07 15.73
N GLN A 137 -15.13 -7.61 16.83
CA GLN A 137 -16.22 -8.33 17.50
C GLN A 137 -17.51 -8.30 16.68
N TYR A 138 -17.79 -7.18 15.99
CA TYR A 138 -18.91 -7.09 15.05
C TYR A 138 -18.72 -7.99 13.83
N ILE A 139 -17.49 -8.06 13.30
CA ILE A 139 -17.14 -8.98 12.21
C ILE A 139 -17.36 -10.43 12.65
N GLU A 140 -16.84 -10.82 13.82
CA GLU A 140 -17.01 -12.17 14.36
C GLU A 140 -18.49 -12.54 14.54
N GLY A 141 -19.27 -11.65 15.14
CA GLY A 141 -20.71 -11.85 15.32
C GLY A 141 -21.43 -12.03 14.00
N SER A 142 -21.13 -11.19 13.01
CA SER A 142 -21.75 -11.24 11.69
C SER A 142 -21.45 -12.54 10.94
N PHE A 143 -20.22 -13.05 11.00
CA PHE A 143 -19.91 -14.37 10.43
C PHE A 143 -20.67 -15.48 11.15
N LYS A 144 -20.70 -15.49 12.48
CA LYS A 144 -21.44 -16.49 13.27
C LYS A 144 -22.91 -16.50 12.90
N ASP A 145 -23.52 -15.32 12.77
CA ASP A 145 -24.92 -15.17 12.38
C ASP A 145 -25.17 -15.66 10.94
N PHE A 146 -24.25 -15.38 10.00
CA PHE A 146 -24.37 -15.85 8.62
C PHE A 146 -24.38 -17.39 8.55
N PHE A 147 -23.39 -18.05 9.16
CA PHE A 147 -23.25 -19.50 9.10
C PHE A 147 -24.33 -20.23 9.92
N ALA A 148 -24.83 -19.64 11.00
CA ALA A 148 -25.97 -20.20 11.74
C ALA A 148 -27.25 -20.24 10.90
N ASN A 149 -27.46 -19.25 10.03
CA ASN A 149 -28.64 -19.14 9.19
C ASN A 149 -28.48 -19.82 7.81
N ASN A 150 -27.25 -20.02 7.36
CA ASN A 150 -26.92 -20.59 6.05
C ASN A 150 -25.88 -21.69 6.22
N ASN A 151 -26.24 -22.83 6.82
CA ASN A 151 -25.27 -23.90 7.10
C ASN A 151 -24.74 -24.53 5.79
N PRO A 152 -23.42 -24.41 5.49
CA PRO A 152 -22.83 -24.96 4.27
C PRO A 152 -22.48 -26.46 4.35
N ASN A 153 -23.05 -27.20 5.31
CA ASN A 153 -22.65 -28.57 5.66
C ASN A 153 -21.18 -28.69 6.10
N LEU A 154 -20.62 -27.64 6.69
CA LEU A 154 -19.31 -27.67 7.33
C LEU A 154 -19.46 -27.97 8.84
N ASP A 155 -18.43 -28.58 9.41
CA ASP A 155 -18.34 -28.79 10.87
C ASP A 155 -18.19 -27.45 11.61
N ASP A 156 -18.85 -27.34 12.78
CA ASP A 156 -18.83 -26.11 13.59
C ASP A 156 -17.41 -25.71 14.03
N THR A 157 -16.53 -26.67 14.28
CA THR A 157 -15.12 -26.42 14.62
C THR A 157 -14.38 -25.83 13.43
N ALA A 158 -14.63 -26.35 12.23
CA ALA A 158 -14.04 -25.84 11.00
C ALA A 158 -14.50 -24.40 10.74
N ILE A 159 -15.81 -24.13 10.85
CA ILE A 159 -16.38 -22.78 10.73
C ILE A 159 -15.72 -21.83 11.73
N ALA A 160 -15.64 -22.20 13.00
CA ALA A 160 -15.02 -21.37 14.03
C ALA A 160 -13.56 -21.01 13.70
N ASN A 161 -12.77 -21.99 13.21
CA ASN A 161 -11.39 -21.75 12.79
C ASN A 161 -11.30 -20.81 11.59
N TYR A 162 -12.18 -20.96 10.59
CA TYR A 162 -12.21 -20.08 9.43
C TYR A 162 -12.62 -18.65 9.78
N ILE A 163 -13.58 -18.48 10.69
CA ILE A 163 -13.97 -17.16 11.21
C ILE A 163 -12.78 -16.49 11.88
N GLN A 164 -12.06 -17.19 12.76
CA GLN A 164 -10.90 -16.61 13.45
C GLN A 164 -9.78 -16.23 12.47
N ALA A 165 -9.55 -17.02 11.42
CA ALA A 165 -8.59 -16.70 10.38
C ALA A 165 -9.00 -15.47 9.53
N SER A 166 -10.31 -15.25 9.38
CA SER A 166 -10.90 -14.18 8.56
C SER A 166 -10.98 -12.83 9.27
N ILE A 167 -10.68 -12.76 10.57
CA ILE A 167 -10.70 -11.52 11.35
C ILE A 167 -9.28 -11.00 11.52
N LEU A 168 -9.00 -9.85 10.92
CA LEU A 168 -7.75 -9.13 11.14
C LEU A 168 -8.02 -7.97 12.12
N ASP A 169 -7.49 -8.11 13.34
CA ASP A 169 -7.68 -7.22 14.49
C ASP A 169 -6.75 -5.99 14.50
N ASN A 170 -6.44 -5.49 13.30
CA ASN A 170 -5.73 -4.25 13.04
C ASN A 170 -6.38 -3.08 13.82
N LYS A 171 -5.58 -2.24 14.49
CA LYS A 171 -6.09 -1.18 15.39
C LYS A 171 -6.75 -0.02 14.67
N VAL A 172 -6.22 0.36 13.50
CA VAL A 172 -6.67 1.51 12.71
C VAL A 172 -7.31 1.09 11.38
N SER A 173 -7.19 -0.19 11.01
CA SER A 173 -7.85 -0.78 9.84
C SER A 173 -8.40 -2.20 10.07
N PRO A 174 -9.27 -2.43 11.08
CA PRO A 174 -9.93 -3.73 11.27
C PRO A 174 -10.50 -4.27 9.96
N THR A 175 -10.22 -5.54 9.65
CA THR A 175 -10.52 -6.11 8.34
C THR A 175 -11.23 -7.46 8.46
N ALA A 176 -12.25 -7.65 7.62
CA ALA A 176 -12.76 -8.98 7.30
C ALA A 176 -12.07 -9.48 6.01
N ASN A 177 -11.35 -10.59 6.10
CA ASN A 177 -10.62 -11.22 5.00
C ASN A 177 -11.33 -12.52 4.59
N LEU A 178 -11.72 -12.62 3.32
CA LEU A 178 -12.46 -13.77 2.78
C LEU A 178 -11.57 -14.77 2.02
N ASN A 179 -10.24 -14.62 2.02
CA ASN A 179 -9.36 -15.52 1.27
C ASN A 179 -9.56 -16.99 1.68
N VAL A 180 -9.64 -17.24 2.99
CA VAL A 180 -9.85 -18.60 3.52
C VAL A 180 -11.20 -19.15 3.09
N PHE A 181 -12.26 -18.34 3.15
CA PHE A 181 -13.59 -18.79 2.72
C PHE A 181 -13.70 -18.99 1.21
N HIS A 182 -13.01 -18.19 0.40
CA HIS A 182 -12.97 -18.41 -1.04
C HIS A 182 -12.37 -19.77 -1.39
N GLU A 183 -11.29 -20.19 -0.72
CA GLU A 183 -10.69 -21.51 -0.94
C GLU A 183 -11.64 -22.64 -0.56
N VAL A 184 -12.40 -22.46 0.53
CA VAL A 184 -13.39 -23.43 1.01
C VAL A 184 -14.59 -23.53 0.07
N PHE A 185 -15.01 -22.41 -0.55
CA PHE A 185 -16.22 -22.31 -1.37
C PHE A 185 -15.95 -22.12 -2.87
N ILE A 186 -14.78 -22.55 -3.35
CA ILE A 186 -14.36 -22.30 -4.75
C ILE A 186 -15.29 -22.98 -5.78
N GLU A 187 -15.98 -24.05 -5.40
CA GLU A 187 -16.94 -24.75 -6.25
C GLU A 187 -18.40 -24.34 -5.95
N GLU A 188 -18.62 -23.49 -4.95
CA GLU A 188 -19.92 -22.99 -4.47
C GLU A 188 -20.06 -21.48 -4.70
N GLU A 189 -19.89 -21.04 -5.95
CA GLU A 189 -19.86 -19.62 -6.37
C GLU A 189 -21.00 -18.78 -5.78
N ASP A 190 -22.25 -19.26 -5.88
CA ASP A 190 -23.43 -18.54 -5.38
C ASP A 190 -23.38 -18.35 -3.85
N TYR A 191 -22.83 -19.32 -3.12
CA TYR A 191 -22.70 -19.25 -1.66
C TYR A 191 -21.60 -18.27 -1.25
N TYR A 192 -20.45 -18.34 -1.93
CA TYR A 192 -19.36 -17.39 -1.69
C TYR A 192 -19.76 -15.96 -2.03
N PHE A 193 -20.50 -15.76 -3.13
CA PHE A 193 -21.07 -14.46 -3.49
C PHE A 193 -22.02 -13.93 -2.40
N GLN A 194 -22.90 -14.77 -1.85
CA GLN A 194 -23.77 -14.37 -0.74
C GLN A 194 -23.00 -13.95 0.51
N LEU A 195 -21.93 -14.69 0.86
CA LEU A 195 -21.04 -14.31 1.95
C LEU A 195 -20.38 -12.94 1.69
N GLN A 196 -19.91 -12.71 0.47
CA GLN A 196 -19.31 -11.45 0.05
C GLN A 196 -20.28 -10.27 0.22
N GLN A 197 -21.54 -10.44 -0.21
CA GLN A 197 -22.59 -9.41 -0.05
C GLN A 197 -22.98 -9.21 1.42
N HIS A 198 -23.01 -10.29 2.23
CA HIS A 198 -23.29 -10.20 3.66
C HIS A 198 -22.24 -9.38 4.40
N ILE A 199 -20.96 -9.59 4.10
CA ILE A 199 -19.87 -8.80 4.69
C ILE A 199 -19.89 -7.36 4.18
N LYS A 200 -20.25 -7.13 2.91
CA LYS A 200 -20.47 -5.78 2.41
C LYS A 200 -21.56 -5.05 3.23
N GLN A 201 -22.68 -5.70 3.51
CA GLN A 201 -23.77 -5.13 4.30
C GLN A 201 -23.31 -4.81 5.74
N LEU A 202 -22.54 -5.70 6.37
CA LEU A 202 -21.93 -5.43 7.68
C LEU A 202 -21.11 -4.13 7.65
N MET A 203 -20.32 -3.89 6.60
CA MET A 203 -19.51 -2.67 6.50
C MET A 203 -20.39 -1.42 6.44
N ASP A 204 -21.50 -1.48 5.70
CA ASP A 204 -22.49 -0.39 5.63
C ASP A 204 -23.16 -0.16 7.01
N ASP A 205 -23.48 -1.23 7.74
CA ASP A 205 -24.05 -1.17 9.08
C ASP A 205 -23.06 -0.57 10.10
N LEU A 206 -21.77 -0.88 9.98
CA LEU A 206 -20.70 -0.29 10.82
C LEU A 206 -20.58 1.22 10.59
N LEU A 207 -20.69 1.69 9.34
CA LEU A 207 -20.72 3.13 9.05
C LEU A 207 -21.94 3.80 9.70
N ALA A 208 -23.11 3.20 9.60
CA ALA A 208 -24.33 3.70 10.24
C ALA A 208 -24.19 3.72 11.78
N LYS A 209 -23.60 2.68 12.36
CA LYS A 209 -23.35 2.58 13.80
C LYS A 209 -22.37 3.64 14.30
N ALA A 210 -21.29 3.89 13.56
CA ALA A 210 -20.37 4.98 13.84
C ALA A 210 -21.11 6.33 13.84
N GLY A 211 -21.96 6.57 12.84
CA GLY A 211 -22.79 7.76 12.78
C GLY A 211 -23.68 7.94 14.02
N ASN A 212 -24.37 6.88 14.46
CA ASN A 212 -25.19 6.93 15.68
C ASN A 212 -24.39 7.22 16.97
N GLU A 213 -23.08 6.98 16.96
CA GLU A 213 -22.19 7.30 18.07
C GLU A 213 -21.56 8.70 17.93
N GLY A 214 -21.96 9.52 16.95
CA GLY A 214 -21.40 10.84 16.71
C GLY A 214 -19.99 10.78 16.11
N LEU A 215 -19.74 9.78 15.25
CA LEU A 215 -18.53 9.59 14.45
C LEU A 215 -18.90 9.57 12.95
N GLU A 216 -19.90 10.37 12.58
CA GLU A 216 -20.24 10.63 11.19
C GLU A 216 -18.98 11.08 10.45
N ASP A 217 -18.75 10.56 9.25
CA ASP A 217 -17.59 10.88 8.42
C ASP A 217 -16.21 10.54 9.02
N SER A 218 -16.12 9.79 10.12
CA SER A 218 -14.83 9.34 10.66
C SER A 218 -14.23 8.18 9.88
N PHE A 219 -15.05 7.37 9.20
CA PHE A 219 -14.63 6.11 8.58
C PHE A 219 -15.02 5.98 7.10
N PHE A 220 -14.37 5.06 6.41
CA PHE A 220 -14.71 4.59 5.06
C PHE A 220 -14.35 3.11 4.92
N ILE A 221 -14.79 2.50 3.82
CA ILE A 221 -14.50 1.09 3.51
C ILE A 221 -13.48 1.06 2.38
N HIS A 222 -12.39 0.34 2.60
CA HIS A 222 -11.41 0.01 1.57
C HIS A 222 -11.59 -1.45 1.14
N TYR A 223 -11.71 -1.66 -0.18
CA TYR A 223 -11.84 -2.96 -0.79
C TYR A 223 -10.53 -3.34 -1.51
N ALA A 224 -10.06 -4.57 -1.33
CA ALA A 224 -8.96 -5.11 -2.12
C ALA A 224 -9.27 -6.51 -2.68
N PRO A 225 -9.14 -6.72 -4.01
CA PRO A 225 -9.05 -5.69 -5.07
C PRO A 225 -10.29 -4.80 -5.16
N ASN A 226 -10.18 -3.61 -5.77
CA ASN A 226 -11.30 -2.72 -6.11
C ASN A 226 -11.26 -2.29 -7.58
N LEU A 227 -12.38 -1.76 -8.06
CA LEU A 227 -12.56 -1.26 -9.44
C LEU A 227 -12.49 0.27 -9.52
N GLY A 228 -11.78 0.91 -8.59
CA GLY A 228 -11.73 2.36 -8.45
C GLY A 228 -12.85 2.90 -7.57
N ARG A 229 -13.33 4.12 -7.86
CA ARG A 229 -14.34 4.83 -7.08
C ARG A 229 -15.56 5.20 -7.92
N ASP A 230 -16.72 5.24 -7.28
CA ASP A 230 -17.98 5.69 -7.89
C ASP A 230 -18.11 7.23 -7.89
N GLU A 231 -19.24 7.74 -8.40
CA GLU A 231 -19.53 9.19 -8.46
C GLU A 231 -19.62 9.87 -7.08
N LYS A 232 -19.83 9.09 -6.01
CA LYS A 232 -19.85 9.57 -4.62
C LYS A 232 -18.46 9.48 -3.97
N GLY A 233 -17.46 8.98 -4.69
CA GLY A 233 -16.10 8.77 -4.20
C GLY A 233 -15.94 7.55 -3.31
N GLN A 234 -16.91 6.63 -3.29
CA GLN A 234 -16.85 5.36 -2.57
C GLN A 234 -16.14 4.31 -3.42
N GLU A 235 -15.35 3.44 -2.81
CA GLU A 235 -14.69 2.36 -3.55
C GLU A 235 -15.70 1.35 -4.10
N ILE A 236 -15.46 0.87 -5.31
CA ILE A 236 -16.30 -0.11 -5.98
C ILE A 236 -15.72 -1.50 -5.75
N MET A 237 -16.46 -2.34 -5.03
CA MET A 237 -16.13 -3.75 -4.81
C MET A 237 -16.07 -4.50 -6.14
N GLN A 238 -15.08 -5.39 -6.29
CA GLN A 238 -15.04 -6.37 -7.38
C GLN A 238 -15.81 -7.61 -6.93
N GLU A 239 -16.96 -7.89 -7.53
CA GLU A 239 -17.74 -9.09 -7.20
C GLU A 239 -17.01 -10.37 -7.62
N ALA A 240 -17.21 -11.43 -6.83
CA ALA A 240 -16.75 -12.77 -7.18
C ALA A 240 -17.41 -13.26 -8.48
N LYS A 241 -16.66 -13.98 -9.32
CA LYS A 241 -17.17 -14.53 -10.58
C LYS A 241 -16.39 -15.75 -11.05
N GLY A 242 -17.09 -16.87 -11.24
CA GLY A 242 -16.48 -18.16 -11.53
C GLY A 242 -15.45 -18.51 -10.45
N LYS A 243 -14.19 -18.74 -10.87
CA LYS A 243 -13.06 -19.03 -9.97
C LYS A 243 -12.30 -17.80 -9.48
N ASP A 244 -12.74 -16.60 -9.86
CA ASP A 244 -12.16 -15.34 -9.39
C ASP A 244 -12.85 -14.95 -8.07
N SER A 245 -12.04 -14.75 -7.03
CA SER A 245 -12.51 -14.40 -5.68
C SER A 245 -13.12 -13.01 -5.60
N GLY A 246 -12.86 -12.14 -6.59
CA GLY A 246 -13.16 -10.73 -6.47
C GLY A 246 -12.48 -10.10 -5.24
N THR A 247 -13.14 -9.13 -4.62
CA THR A 247 -12.75 -8.52 -3.35
C THR A 247 -12.77 -9.54 -2.23
N THR A 248 -11.63 -9.73 -1.58
CA THR A 248 -11.50 -10.59 -0.40
C THR A 248 -11.26 -9.79 0.87
N ASP A 249 -10.69 -8.59 0.77
CA ASP A 249 -10.42 -7.74 1.93
C ASP A 249 -11.45 -6.62 2.03
N PHE A 250 -12.11 -6.56 3.20
CA PHE A 250 -13.08 -5.54 3.58
C PHE A 250 -12.52 -4.80 4.79
N GLN A 251 -11.77 -3.73 4.53
CA GLN A 251 -11.08 -2.98 5.58
C GLN A 251 -11.92 -1.79 6.01
N PHE A 252 -12.24 -1.71 7.31
CA PHE A 252 -12.94 -0.58 7.90
C PHE A 252 -11.92 0.43 8.41
N MET A 253 -11.71 1.51 7.66
CA MET A 253 -10.57 2.42 7.84
C MET A 253 -11.00 3.82 8.24
N LEU A 254 -10.10 4.55 8.91
CA LEU A 254 -10.25 5.98 9.19
C LEU A 254 -10.28 6.80 7.90
N LYS A 255 -11.33 7.59 7.71
CA LYS A 255 -11.50 8.49 6.54
C LYS A 255 -10.28 9.38 6.36
N GLY A 256 -9.82 9.52 5.12
CA GLY A 256 -8.59 10.24 4.82
C GLY A 256 -7.33 9.40 4.92
N GLY A 257 -7.38 8.17 5.46
CA GLY A 257 -6.30 7.17 5.35
C GLY A 257 -6.04 6.77 3.89
N ILE A 258 -5.37 7.65 3.16
CA ILE A 258 -5.06 7.56 1.75
C ILE A 258 -3.55 7.79 1.63
N LYS A 259 -2.83 6.85 1.00
CA LYS A 259 -1.36 6.87 0.92
C LYS A 259 -0.84 8.17 0.29
N GLU A 260 -1.55 8.70 -0.70
CA GLU A 260 -1.29 9.98 -1.36
C GLU A 260 -1.00 11.09 -0.36
N VAL A 261 -1.85 11.23 0.65
CA VAL A 261 -1.68 12.28 1.67
C VAL A 261 -0.52 11.97 2.59
N GLY A 262 -0.25 10.68 2.82
CA GLY A 262 0.94 10.22 3.52
C GLY A 262 2.24 10.71 2.88
N VAL A 263 2.30 10.91 1.56
CA VAL A 263 3.45 11.55 0.88
C VAL A 263 3.68 12.95 1.41
N LEU A 264 2.63 13.77 1.53
CA LEU A 264 2.74 15.13 2.08
C LEU A 264 3.13 15.09 3.56
N GLY A 265 2.58 14.15 4.34
CA GLY A 265 2.94 13.98 5.74
C GLY A 265 4.43 13.65 5.92
N ILE A 266 4.95 12.71 5.13
CA ILE A 266 6.37 12.36 5.13
C ILE A 266 7.22 13.53 4.64
N LEU A 267 6.84 14.20 3.54
CA LEU A 267 7.57 15.33 2.99
C LEU A 267 7.63 16.52 3.97
N ASN A 268 6.53 16.81 4.66
CA ASN A 268 6.46 17.84 5.71
C ASN A 268 7.45 17.56 6.85
N ARG A 269 7.57 16.29 7.27
CA ARG A 269 8.55 15.86 8.27
C ARG A 269 9.99 15.88 7.74
N TYR A 270 10.18 15.47 6.49
CA TYR A 270 11.48 15.52 5.81
C TYR A 270 12.04 16.94 5.75
N TYR A 271 11.18 17.93 5.47
CA TYR A 271 11.53 19.35 5.48
C TYR A 271 11.86 19.85 6.88
N TYR A 272 11.08 19.49 7.89
CA TYR A 272 11.36 19.87 9.27
C TYR A 272 12.75 19.38 9.74
N GLN A 273 13.11 18.14 9.40
CA GLN A 273 14.43 17.59 9.76
C GLN A 273 15.60 18.37 9.15
N ARG A 274 15.39 19.09 8.05
CA ARG A 274 16.45 19.83 7.32
C ARG A 274 16.43 21.33 7.59
N THR A 275 15.24 21.89 7.79
CA THR A 275 15.02 23.34 7.85
C THR A 275 14.57 23.81 9.23
N GLY A 276 14.15 22.91 10.12
CA GLY A 276 13.53 23.23 11.41
C GLY A 276 12.08 23.69 11.32
N ASN A 277 11.49 23.75 10.11
CA ASN A 277 10.12 24.22 9.88
C ASN A 277 9.28 23.14 9.21
N TYR A 278 8.01 23.04 9.61
CA TYR A 278 7.00 22.23 8.93
C TYR A 278 6.24 23.09 7.92
N PRO A 279 6.46 22.94 6.60
CA PRO A 279 5.74 23.71 5.58
C PRO A 279 4.21 23.69 5.71
N LEU A 280 3.65 22.57 6.17
CA LEU A 280 2.21 22.38 6.34
C LEU A 280 1.76 22.50 7.82
N GLY A 281 2.66 22.86 8.72
CA GLY A 281 2.45 22.85 10.17
C GLY A 281 2.74 21.49 10.82
N GLU A 282 3.05 21.51 12.11
CA GLU A 282 3.42 20.32 12.91
C GLU A 282 2.26 19.31 13.01
N ASP A 283 1.03 19.83 13.08
CA ASP A 283 -0.21 19.04 13.22
C ASP A 283 -0.82 18.60 11.88
N PHE A 284 -0.09 18.75 10.76
CA PHE A 284 -0.56 18.26 9.47
C PHE A 284 -0.74 16.74 9.51
N SER A 285 -1.89 16.27 9.04
CA SER A 285 -2.23 14.85 9.05
C SER A 285 -3.13 14.51 7.87
N VAL A 286 -3.35 13.21 7.64
CA VAL A 286 -4.24 12.78 6.57
C VAL A 286 -5.70 13.20 6.77
N ARG A 287 -6.04 13.67 7.97
CA ARG A 287 -7.38 14.05 8.40
C ARG A 287 -7.76 15.47 8.00
N ASN A 288 -6.78 16.37 7.92
CA ASN A 288 -7.00 17.78 7.56
C ASN A 288 -6.57 18.11 6.13
N ALA A 289 -6.03 17.14 5.38
CA ALA A 289 -5.60 17.36 4.01
C ALA A 289 -6.77 17.36 3.00
N PRO A 290 -6.60 18.05 1.86
CA PRO A 290 -7.47 17.88 0.70
C PRO A 290 -7.49 16.43 0.21
N ARG A 291 -8.63 15.97 -0.32
CA ARG A 291 -8.77 14.62 -0.89
C ARG A 291 -8.63 14.58 -2.40
N ASN A 292 -8.66 15.74 -3.04
CA ASN A 292 -8.54 15.85 -4.48
C ASN A 292 -7.06 15.95 -4.86
N HIS A 293 -6.66 15.17 -5.85
CA HIS A 293 -5.29 15.10 -6.34
C HIS A 293 -4.71 16.47 -6.74
N HIS A 294 -5.46 17.28 -7.50
CA HIS A 294 -4.99 18.63 -7.88
C HIS A 294 -4.80 19.55 -6.69
N GLN A 295 -5.64 19.41 -5.65
CA GLN A 295 -5.49 20.19 -4.42
C GLN A 295 -4.27 19.74 -3.61
N LEU A 296 -3.89 18.46 -3.66
CA LEU A 296 -2.65 17.97 -3.05
C LEU A 296 -1.42 18.57 -3.73
N VAL A 297 -1.39 18.57 -5.07
CA VAL A 297 -0.30 19.20 -5.84
C VAL A 297 -0.20 20.69 -5.55
N ALA A 298 -1.34 21.40 -5.54
CA ALA A 298 -1.37 22.82 -5.20
C ALA A 298 -0.85 23.09 -3.79
N LEU A 299 -1.23 22.27 -2.81
CA LEU A 299 -0.76 22.40 -1.43
C LEU A 299 0.77 22.26 -1.34
N ILE A 300 1.38 21.39 -2.14
CA ILE A 300 2.83 21.27 -2.20
C ILE A 300 3.46 22.51 -2.84
N LYS A 301 2.94 22.91 -4.01
CA LYS A 301 3.42 24.09 -4.76
C LYS A 301 3.42 25.37 -3.92
N ASP A 302 2.37 25.56 -3.13
CA ASP A 302 2.15 26.81 -2.40
C ASP A 302 2.96 26.91 -1.11
N ASN A 303 3.45 25.79 -0.56
CA ASN A 303 4.04 25.75 0.79
C ASN A 303 5.50 25.28 0.86
N PHE A 304 5.96 24.48 -0.10
CA PHE A 304 7.31 23.89 -0.06
C PHE A 304 8.29 24.71 -0.89
N ASP A 305 9.47 24.97 -0.31
CA ASP A 305 10.57 25.68 -0.97
C ASP A 305 11.15 24.81 -2.12
N PRO A 306 11.07 25.26 -3.39
CA PRO A 306 11.62 24.52 -4.52
C PRO A 306 13.11 24.17 -4.39
N GLU A 307 13.91 25.02 -3.75
CA GLU A 307 15.35 24.79 -3.60
C GLU A 307 15.67 23.64 -2.62
N GLN A 308 14.73 23.31 -1.74
CA GLN A 308 14.87 22.24 -0.74
C GLN A 308 14.16 20.95 -1.17
N MET A 309 13.45 20.94 -2.30
CA MET A 309 12.68 19.79 -2.75
C MET A 309 13.60 18.60 -3.08
N PRO A 310 13.42 17.44 -2.41
CA PRO A 310 14.23 16.29 -2.70
C PRO A 310 13.86 15.65 -4.04
N THR A 311 14.83 14.92 -4.60
CA THR A 311 14.53 13.82 -5.52
C THR A 311 13.80 12.75 -4.73
N ILE A 312 12.55 12.48 -5.08
CA ILE A 312 11.71 11.47 -4.43
C ILE A 312 11.73 10.17 -5.25
N VAL A 313 12.01 9.06 -4.59
CA VAL A 313 11.89 7.71 -5.15
C VAL A 313 10.67 7.04 -4.53
N GLY A 314 9.61 6.87 -5.33
CA GLY A 314 8.40 6.15 -4.96
C GLY A 314 8.50 4.68 -5.38
N VAL A 315 8.28 3.74 -4.45
CA VAL A 315 8.36 2.30 -4.74
C VAL A 315 7.05 1.61 -4.37
N GLY A 316 6.45 0.91 -5.33
CA GLY A 316 5.23 0.14 -5.13
C GLY A 316 5.19 -1.10 -6.02
N ASP A 317 4.21 -1.94 -5.78
CA ASP A 317 3.97 -3.16 -6.54
C ASP A 317 2.53 -3.22 -7.11
N THR A 318 1.60 -2.45 -6.55
CA THR A 318 0.15 -2.55 -6.80
C THR A 318 -0.33 -1.42 -7.70
N VAL A 319 -0.23 -1.64 -9.01
CA VAL A 319 -0.75 -0.75 -10.05
C VAL A 319 -1.56 -1.58 -11.05
N THR A 320 -2.81 -1.18 -11.30
CA THR A 320 -3.69 -1.87 -12.25
C THR A 320 -4.32 -0.90 -13.25
N SER A 321 -4.50 -1.39 -14.47
CA SER A 321 -5.39 -0.82 -15.48
C SER A 321 -6.12 -1.97 -16.18
N LYS A 322 -7.44 -1.86 -16.33
CA LYS A 322 -8.30 -2.87 -16.95
C LYS A 322 -9.29 -2.23 -17.89
N ALA A 323 -9.33 -2.72 -19.13
CA ALA A 323 -10.34 -2.27 -20.08
C ALA A 323 -11.76 -2.68 -19.65
N VAL A 324 -12.65 -1.70 -19.55
CA VAL A 324 -14.08 -1.84 -19.28
C VAL A 324 -14.85 -1.39 -20.53
N LYS A 325 -15.64 -2.30 -21.11
CA LYS A 325 -16.53 -1.98 -22.23
C LYS A 325 -17.87 -1.49 -21.68
N ASN A 326 -18.15 -0.21 -21.86
CA ASN A 326 -19.43 0.41 -21.51
C ASN A 326 -20.10 0.95 -22.77
N ASN A 327 -21.30 0.46 -23.10
CA ASN A 327 -22.09 0.89 -24.26
C ASN A 327 -21.31 0.89 -25.60
N GLY A 328 -20.43 -0.10 -25.80
CA GLY A 328 -19.59 -0.21 -27.00
C GLY A 328 -18.35 0.69 -27.01
N LYS A 329 -18.20 1.60 -26.02
CA LYS A 329 -16.99 2.41 -25.83
C LYS A 329 -16.05 1.71 -24.86
N LEU A 330 -14.75 1.71 -25.21
CA LEU A 330 -13.70 1.25 -24.31
C LEU A 330 -13.36 2.38 -23.33
N SER A 331 -13.35 2.04 -22.04
CA SER A 331 -12.84 2.89 -20.94
C SER A 331 -11.88 2.06 -20.11
N PHE A 332 -11.02 2.68 -19.32
CA PHE A 332 -10.04 1.96 -18.49
C PHE A 332 -10.31 2.23 -17.02
N GLY A 333 -10.61 1.16 -16.27
CA GLY A 333 -10.63 1.19 -14.82
C GLY A 333 -9.20 1.13 -14.32
N ARG A 334 -8.77 2.19 -13.64
CA ARG A 334 -7.40 2.38 -13.15
C ARG A 334 -7.40 2.33 -11.64
N GLY A 335 -6.56 1.48 -11.04
CA GLY A 335 -6.57 1.25 -9.61
C GLY A 335 -5.25 0.68 -9.08
N GLY A 336 -5.34 0.06 -7.91
CA GLY A 336 -4.19 -0.41 -7.16
C GLY A 336 -3.85 0.52 -6.01
N SER A 337 -3.50 -0.05 -4.85
CA SER A 337 -3.30 0.70 -3.61
C SER A 337 -2.12 1.67 -3.70
N ASP A 338 -1.09 1.38 -4.48
CA ASP A 338 0.09 2.23 -4.63
C ASP A 338 -0.08 3.35 -5.64
N ARG A 339 -1.04 3.19 -6.57
CA ARG A 339 -1.15 4.01 -7.77
C ARG A 339 -1.17 5.50 -7.46
N GLY A 340 -2.03 5.92 -6.55
CA GLY A 340 -2.24 7.34 -6.29
C GLY A 340 -0.99 8.00 -5.73
N PHE A 341 -0.31 7.38 -4.75
CA PHE A 341 0.86 8.00 -4.14
C PHE A 341 2.05 8.03 -5.11
N LEU A 342 2.19 6.99 -5.95
CA LEU A 342 3.21 6.97 -7.01
C LEU A 342 2.94 8.07 -8.04
N GLN A 343 1.69 8.26 -8.45
CA GLN A 343 1.31 9.33 -9.37
C GLN A 343 1.60 10.71 -8.76
N LEU A 344 1.29 10.90 -7.47
CA LEU A 344 1.60 12.14 -6.78
C LEU A 344 3.11 12.42 -6.71
N ILE A 345 3.93 11.41 -6.40
CA ILE A 345 5.39 11.53 -6.42
C ILE A 345 5.88 11.93 -7.82
N GLN A 346 5.33 11.35 -8.88
CA GLN A 346 5.68 11.70 -10.25
C GLN A 346 5.36 13.18 -10.53
N GLU A 347 4.17 13.64 -10.17
CA GLU A 347 3.74 15.01 -10.43
C GLU A 347 4.52 16.04 -9.62
N ILE A 348 4.91 15.73 -8.38
CA ILE A 348 5.86 16.55 -7.62
C ILE A 348 7.18 16.68 -8.40
N GLY A 349 7.68 15.58 -8.96
CA GLY A 349 8.92 15.58 -9.73
C GLY A 349 8.85 16.44 -10.98
N GLN A 350 7.69 16.47 -11.63
CA GLN A 350 7.42 17.30 -12.81
C GLN A 350 7.29 18.78 -12.45
N GLU A 351 6.56 19.10 -11.37
CA GLU A 351 6.34 20.49 -10.94
C GLU A 351 7.65 21.16 -10.47
N PHE A 352 8.51 20.43 -9.76
CA PHE A 352 9.75 20.96 -9.19
C PHE A 352 11.01 20.59 -9.99
N ASN A 353 10.87 19.81 -11.06
CA ASN A 353 11.98 19.34 -11.90
C ASN A 353 13.09 18.62 -11.09
N THR A 354 12.71 17.79 -10.13
CA THR A 354 13.63 17.05 -9.23
C THR A 354 14.01 15.66 -9.75
N GLY A 355 13.50 15.25 -10.92
CA GLY A 355 13.85 13.97 -11.52
C GLY A 355 13.41 12.76 -10.68
N ASN A 356 12.25 12.86 -10.01
CA ASN A 356 11.67 11.79 -9.20
C ASN A 356 11.55 10.48 -9.99
N LEU A 357 11.68 9.36 -9.27
CA LEU A 357 11.66 8.02 -9.85
C LEU A 357 10.51 7.18 -9.30
N ILE A 358 9.76 6.55 -10.20
CA ILE A 358 8.71 5.60 -9.90
C ILE A 358 9.22 4.18 -10.17
N VAL A 359 9.38 3.41 -9.11
CA VAL A 359 9.93 2.06 -9.14
C VAL A 359 8.80 1.05 -8.93
N TYR A 360 8.68 0.11 -9.86
CA TYR A 360 7.68 -0.95 -9.83
C TYR A 360 8.32 -2.30 -9.51
N ILE A 361 7.78 -2.99 -8.51
CA ILE A 361 8.20 -4.35 -8.16
C ILE A 361 7.17 -5.35 -8.72
N ASP A 362 7.62 -6.31 -9.52
CA ASP A 362 6.74 -7.36 -10.01
C ASP A 362 6.52 -8.43 -8.93
N SER A 363 5.42 -8.29 -8.20
CA SER A 363 5.03 -9.23 -7.15
C SER A 363 4.08 -10.34 -7.62
N SER A 364 3.82 -10.47 -8.92
CA SER A 364 2.93 -11.50 -9.50
C SER A 364 3.37 -12.95 -9.26
N ALA A 365 4.65 -13.16 -8.95
CA ALA A 365 5.20 -14.45 -8.57
C ALA A 365 4.78 -14.90 -7.15
N GLY A 366 4.23 -14.01 -6.31
CA GLY A 366 3.80 -14.30 -4.93
C GLY A 366 2.64 -15.29 -4.79
N GLU A 367 2.24 -15.59 -3.55
CA GLU A 367 1.15 -16.54 -3.27
C GLU A 367 -0.22 -15.99 -3.68
N VAL A 368 -0.39 -14.67 -3.63
CA VAL A 368 -1.60 -13.97 -4.07
C VAL A 368 -1.53 -13.75 -5.59
N LYS A 369 -2.39 -14.42 -6.35
CA LYS A 369 -2.36 -14.49 -7.83
C LYS A 369 -3.27 -13.49 -8.55
N ASN A 370 -3.44 -12.29 -7.99
CA ASN A 370 -4.30 -11.25 -8.55
C ASN A 370 -3.56 -10.19 -9.40
N ARG A 371 -2.27 -10.40 -9.68
CA ARG A 371 -1.41 -9.46 -10.42
C ARG A 371 -0.98 -10.02 -11.76
N LYS A 372 -0.92 -9.15 -12.76
CA LYS A 372 -0.40 -9.48 -14.08
C LYS A 372 1.14 -9.43 -14.07
N PRO A 373 1.84 -10.51 -14.44
CA PRO A 373 3.30 -10.51 -14.54
C PRO A 373 3.77 -9.60 -15.68
N LEU A 374 4.94 -9.00 -15.51
CA LEU A 374 5.63 -8.30 -16.58
C LEU A 374 5.99 -9.29 -17.69
N LYS A 375 5.84 -8.85 -18.94
CA LYS A 375 6.26 -9.64 -20.09
C LYS A 375 7.63 -9.16 -20.56
N LEU A 376 8.58 -10.09 -20.63
CA LEU A 376 9.95 -9.82 -21.03
C LEU A 376 10.23 -10.34 -22.45
N GLU A 377 11.09 -9.64 -23.17
CA GLU A 377 11.66 -10.07 -24.44
C GLU A 377 13.18 -9.89 -24.42
N GLU A 378 13.91 -10.85 -25.00
CA GLU A 378 15.35 -10.74 -25.21
C GLU A 378 15.63 -10.35 -26.66
N ASN A 379 16.40 -9.28 -26.84
CA ASN A 379 16.83 -8.81 -28.15
C ASN A 379 18.31 -8.43 -28.11
N ASN A 380 19.12 -9.06 -28.97
CA ASN A 380 20.57 -8.88 -29.05
C ASN A 380 21.31 -9.05 -27.71
N GLY A 381 20.89 -10.01 -26.88
CA GLY A 381 21.51 -10.29 -25.57
C GLY A 381 21.12 -9.30 -24.47
N GLN A 382 20.16 -8.42 -24.71
CA GLN A 382 19.60 -7.50 -23.72
C GLN A 382 18.12 -7.81 -23.50
N THR A 383 17.70 -7.83 -22.24
CA THR A 383 16.31 -8.06 -21.84
C THR A 383 15.56 -6.74 -21.72
N TYR A 384 14.32 -6.72 -22.17
CA TYR A 384 13.42 -5.56 -22.14
C TYR A 384 12.04 -5.98 -21.61
N VAL A 385 11.34 -5.05 -20.95
CA VAL A 385 9.92 -5.21 -20.63
C VAL A 385 9.10 -4.76 -21.83
N ILE A 386 8.31 -5.65 -22.41
CA ILE A 386 7.44 -5.38 -23.56
C ILE A 386 5.97 -5.19 -23.15
N GLU A 387 5.61 -5.58 -21.93
CA GLU A 387 4.26 -5.39 -21.39
C GLU A 387 4.33 -5.17 -19.88
N GLY A 388 3.73 -4.07 -19.42
CA GLY A 388 3.64 -3.69 -18.01
C GLY A 388 2.46 -4.33 -17.27
N PRO A 389 2.22 -3.90 -16.01
CA PRO A 389 1.16 -4.46 -15.17
C PRO A 389 -0.25 -4.02 -15.57
N GLY A 390 -0.38 -2.93 -16.34
CA GLY A 390 -1.65 -2.43 -16.88
C GLY A 390 -2.10 -3.14 -18.16
N ASP A 391 -3.31 -2.81 -18.62
CA ASP A 391 -3.81 -3.20 -19.94
C ASP A 391 -2.98 -2.48 -21.02
N PRO A 392 -2.36 -3.19 -21.98
CA PRO A 392 -1.48 -2.57 -22.99
C PRO A 392 -2.21 -1.62 -23.94
N ARG A 393 -3.56 -1.61 -23.93
CA ARG A 393 -4.36 -0.67 -24.72
C ARG A 393 -4.61 0.65 -24.00
N ASP A 394 -4.24 0.76 -22.73
CA ASP A 394 -4.37 1.99 -21.95
C ASP A 394 -3.18 2.92 -22.23
N GLU A 395 -3.17 3.52 -23.42
CA GLU A 395 -2.08 4.40 -23.89
C GLU A 395 -2.08 5.78 -23.20
N ASP A 396 -3.16 6.12 -22.49
CA ASP A 396 -3.37 7.41 -21.82
C ASP A 396 -3.21 7.31 -20.29
N ASP A 397 -2.54 6.26 -19.78
CA ASP A 397 -2.27 6.13 -18.34
C ASP A 397 -1.31 7.26 -17.89
N PRO A 398 -1.73 8.16 -16.97
CA PRO A 398 -0.88 9.28 -16.54
C PRO A 398 0.32 8.84 -15.69
N LEU A 399 0.30 7.62 -15.14
CA LEU A 399 1.37 7.09 -14.32
C LEU A 399 2.41 6.38 -15.20
N THR A 400 3.62 6.91 -15.23
CA THR A 400 4.78 6.29 -15.86
C THR A 400 5.58 5.56 -14.79
N LEU A 401 5.70 4.24 -14.92
CA LEU A 401 6.62 3.43 -14.12
C LEU A 401 8.00 3.51 -14.74
N ASN A 402 8.99 4.10 -14.06
CA ASN A 402 10.30 4.37 -14.64
C ASN A 402 11.20 3.14 -14.68
N ILE A 403 11.28 2.42 -13.55
CA ILE A 403 12.16 1.27 -13.36
C ILE A 403 11.33 0.08 -12.89
N ALA A 404 11.62 -1.11 -13.42
CA ALA A 404 10.89 -2.33 -13.09
C ALA A 404 11.81 -3.43 -12.54
N PHE A 405 11.32 -4.19 -11.56
CA PHE A 405 11.98 -5.34 -10.97
C PHE A 405 11.20 -6.63 -11.30
N PRO A 406 11.43 -7.26 -12.47
CA PRO A 406 10.74 -8.50 -12.85
C PRO A 406 11.13 -9.70 -11.98
N GLY A 407 12.27 -9.64 -11.27
CA GLY A 407 12.66 -10.62 -10.27
C GLY A 407 11.98 -10.44 -8.90
N GLY A 408 11.00 -9.52 -8.81
CA GLY A 408 10.24 -9.24 -7.59
C GLY A 408 11.08 -8.66 -6.45
N TYR A 409 10.54 -8.77 -5.23
CA TYR A 409 11.12 -8.12 -4.07
C TYR A 409 12.55 -8.56 -3.76
N GLN A 410 12.91 -9.84 -4.00
CA GLN A 410 14.31 -10.30 -3.84
C GLN A 410 15.29 -9.48 -4.68
N GLN A 411 14.94 -9.21 -5.93
CA GLN A 411 15.81 -8.42 -6.81
C GLN A 411 15.92 -6.97 -6.30
N TYR A 412 14.81 -6.40 -5.85
CA TYR A 412 14.78 -5.06 -5.28
C TYR A 412 15.60 -4.92 -4.00
N ILE A 413 15.43 -5.82 -3.02
CA ILE A 413 16.17 -5.72 -1.75
C ILE A 413 17.68 -5.88 -1.96
N ASN A 414 18.11 -6.72 -2.92
CA ASN A 414 19.52 -6.87 -3.28
C ASN A 414 20.08 -5.58 -3.90
N CYS A 415 19.31 -4.95 -4.79
CA CYS A 415 19.64 -3.65 -5.38
C CYS A 415 19.74 -2.54 -4.31
N PHE A 416 18.75 -2.48 -3.41
CA PHE A 416 18.73 -1.53 -2.30
C PHE A 416 19.92 -1.72 -1.35
N GLN A 417 20.26 -2.97 -0.99
CA GLN A 417 21.44 -3.31 -0.20
C GLN A 417 22.75 -2.93 -0.90
N ALA A 418 22.82 -3.07 -2.23
CA ALA A 418 23.98 -2.63 -2.99
C ALA A 418 24.16 -1.10 -2.93
N ALA A 419 23.06 -0.34 -3.05
CA ALA A 419 23.07 1.11 -2.87
C ALA A 419 23.46 1.51 -1.44
N ALA A 420 22.92 0.83 -0.42
CA ALA A 420 23.23 1.08 0.98
C ALA A 420 24.72 0.94 1.31
N LYS A 421 25.42 0.00 0.65
CA LYS A 421 26.87 -0.22 0.79
C LYS A 421 27.70 0.89 0.13
N GLN A 422 27.15 1.60 -0.84
CA GLN A 422 27.82 2.68 -1.58
C GLN A 422 27.49 4.07 -1.03
N ARG A 423 26.37 4.21 -0.31
CA ARG A 423 25.93 5.45 0.30
C ARG A 423 26.94 5.89 1.38
N LYS A 424 27.34 7.16 1.31
CA LYS A 424 28.35 7.78 2.18
C LYS A 424 27.74 8.70 3.21
#